data_AF-A0A7M3ZF29-F1
#
_entry.id   AF-A0A7M3ZF29-F1
#
_cell.length_a   1.000
_cell.length_b   1.000
_cell.length_c   1.000
_cell.angle_alpha   90.00
_cell.angle_beta   90.00
_cell.angle_gamma   90.00
#
_symmetry.space_group_name_H-M   'P 1'
#
loop_
_entity.id
_entity.type
_entity.pdbx_description
1 polymer ?
#
loop_
_entity_poly.entity_id
_entity_poly.type
_entity_poly.pdbx_seq_one_letter_code
_entity_poly.pdbx_strand_id
1 'polypeptide(L)'
;MEFDRILHSLSPIRRVMVDLSTAMTAAQGERRQRTQGGDKEKKVRRTGRNLGIEAFDPVKHVQKERADTASMWLVLAFSLTITLLMRYVLMDSTDPENSKILYILPLTCIFLIPTLHRTVMPERFVEHYGGGTWFKAAFLHTFTFLALSFLLVNPPFGDIAAPELASKWTVVADDGEELTYPHGMATSGATLTWYTEGSPILEGEAWLLFGLMDNVNSDGAVVEVTREYQANETIREDNISYWNNNAERIANGTSTSNKSAPNLTPHGDLDQPFSVFLGTDLEEGTHKIVVKITEEGDPWQNVQRYTWNLVISSESAVQDSKSE
;
A
#
# COMPACT_ATOMS: atom_id res chain seq x y z
N MET A 1 27.79 61.37 -41.99
CA MET A 1 26.39 61.63 -42.34
C MET A 1 26.14 60.82 -43.60
N GLU A 2 25.30 59.78 -43.49
CA GLU A 2 24.89 58.80 -44.51
C GLU A 2 25.96 58.13 -45.38
N PHE A 3 25.91 56.79 -45.47
CA PHE A 3 25.63 56.09 -46.73
C PHE A 3 25.56 54.57 -46.48
N ASP A 4 24.33 54.06 -46.63
CA ASP A 4 23.93 52.73 -47.11
C ASP A 4 25.01 51.69 -47.40
N ARG A 5 24.90 50.51 -46.76
CA ARG A 5 25.17 49.22 -47.40
C ARG A 5 24.37 48.06 -46.78
N ILE A 6 23.39 47.61 -47.57
CA ILE A 6 23.11 46.20 -47.94
C ILE A 6 22.43 45.30 -46.88
N LEU A 7 21.09 45.27 -46.99
CA LEU A 7 20.23 44.09 -47.25
C LEU A 7 20.58 42.73 -46.60
N HIS A 8 19.74 42.39 -45.63
CA HIS A 8 18.88 41.20 -45.55
C HIS A 8 19.48 39.78 -45.39
N SER A 9 18.99 39.15 -44.30
CA SER A 9 18.31 37.84 -44.28
C SER A 9 19.12 36.59 -43.94
N LEU A 10 19.13 36.24 -42.65
CA LEU A 10 19.20 34.87 -42.12
C LEU A 10 18.12 34.76 -41.02
N SER A 11 16.96 34.20 -41.32
CA SER A 11 16.58 32.78 -41.31
C SER A 11 16.11 32.29 -39.92
N PRO A 12 14.79 32.02 -39.75
CA PRO A 12 14.27 31.33 -38.59
C PRO A 12 14.26 29.82 -38.81
N ILE A 13 14.58 29.07 -37.75
CA ILE A 13 14.06 27.75 -37.39
C ILE A 13 14.10 26.68 -38.50
N ARG A 14 15.20 25.92 -38.53
CA ARG A 14 15.32 24.70 -39.34
C ARG A 14 14.57 23.54 -38.65
N ARG A 15 13.34 23.26 -39.08
CA ARG A 15 12.75 21.91 -38.96
C ARG A 15 13.73 20.93 -39.61
N VAL A 16 14.20 19.94 -38.86
CA VAL A 16 14.88 18.77 -39.43
C VAL A 16 13.82 17.92 -40.11
N MET A 17 13.47 18.28 -41.35
CA MET A 17 12.73 17.42 -42.25
C MET A 17 13.76 16.63 -43.05
N VAL A 18 13.81 15.32 -42.82
CA VAL A 18 14.59 14.41 -43.67
C VAL A 18 13.83 14.31 -44.99
N ASP A 19 14.42 14.82 -46.07
CA ASP A 19 13.82 14.73 -47.40
C ASP A 19 13.59 13.27 -47.81
N LEU A 20 12.42 13.01 -48.39
CA LEU A 20 11.98 11.68 -48.82
C LEU A 20 12.98 11.03 -49.80
N SER A 21 13.68 11.84 -50.59
CA SER A 21 14.75 11.43 -51.50
C SER A 21 15.99 10.93 -50.75
N THR A 22 16.35 11.56 -49.64
CA THR A 22 17.46 11.16 -48.75
C THR A 22 17.11 9.87 -48.01
N ALA A 23 15.87 9.73 -47.52
CA ALA A 23 15.39 8.49 -46.90
C ALA A 23 15.33 7.31 -47.90
N MET A 24 14.89 7.57 -49.14
CA MET A 24 14.78 6.54 -50.19
C MET A 24 16.16 6.10 -50.71
N THR A 25 17.13 7.02 -50.76
CA THR A 25 18.52 6.71 -51.15
C THR A 25 19.24 5.89 -50.06
N ALA A 26 19.01 6.20 -48.78
CA ALA A 26 19.51 5.41 -47.65
C ALA A 26 18.92 3.98 -47.63
N ALA A 27 17.61 3.85 -47.89
CA ALA A 27 16.94 2.54 -47.98
C ALA A 27 17.39 1.70 -49.20
N GLN A 28 17.76 2.34 -50.32
CA GLN A 28 18.33 1.63 -51.48
C GLN A 28 19.79 1.19 -51.27
N GLY A 29 20.59 1.96 -50.53
CA GLY A 29 21.95 1.58 -50.14
C GLY A 29 21.97 0.33 -49.26
N GLU A 30 21.05 0.26 -48.28
CA GLU A 30 20.93 -0.89 -47.36
C GLU A 30 20.44 -2.16 -48.08
N ARG A 31 19.58 -2.02 -49.09
CA ARG A 31 19.10 -3.15 -49.90
C ARG A 31 20.18 -3.73 -50.83
N ARG A 32 21.11 -2.90 -51.32
CA ARG A 32 22.25 -3.35 -52.15
C ARG A 32 23.32 -4.06 -51.33
N GLN A 33 23.62 -3.60 -50.09
CA GLN A 33 24.55 -4.31 -49.21
C GLN A 33 24.07 -5.71 -48.79
N ARG A 34 22.76 -5.95 -48.77
CA ARG A 34 22.21 -7.30 -48.50
C ARG A 34 22.31 -8.28 -49.67
N THR A 35 22.64 -7.81 -50.88
CA THR A 35 22.61 -8.65 -52.10
C THR A 35 24.01 -8.93 -52.69
N GLN A 36 25.06 -8.28 -52.16
CA GLN A 36 26.43 -8.43 -52.66
C GLN A 36 27.34 -9.06 -51.60
N GLY A 37 26.98 -10.28 -51.19
CA GLY A 37 27.76 -11.10 -50.27
C GLY A 37 27.51 -12.57 -50.60
N GLY A 38 28.56 -13.25 -51.05
CA GLY A 38 28.53 -14.54 -51.73
C GLY A 38 27.81 -15.69 -51.02
N ASP A 39 27.24 -16.56 -51.86
CA ASP A 39 27.11 -18.01 -51.70
C ASP A 39 26.69 -18.53 -50.31
N LYS A 40 25.44 -18.24 -49.93
CA LYS A 40 24.71 -19.06 -48.95
C LYS A 40 23.35 -19.41 -49.51
N GLU A 41 23.16 -20.71 -49.69
CA GLU A 41 21.93 -21.42 -50.02
C GLU A 41 20.67 -20.56 -49.84
N LYS A 42 19.93 -20.40 -50.94
CA LYS A 42 18.52 -19.98 -50.90
C LYS A 42 17.86 -20.67 -49.71
N LYS A 43 17.37 -19.90 -48.73
CA LYS A 43 16.51 -20.43 -47.66
C LYS A 43 15.28 -21.06 -48.31
N VAL A 44 15.40 -22.36 -48.61
CA VAL A 44 14.30 -23.23 -48.97
C VAL A 44 13.27 -23.05 -47.87
N ARG A 45 12.06 -22.63 -48.24
CA ARG A 45 10.92 -22.61 -47.32
C ARG A 45 10.67 -24.06 -46.91
N ARG A 46 11.26 -24.48 -45.79
CA ARG A 46 11.17 -25.84 -45.26
C ARG A 46 9.71 -26.09 -44.89
N THR A 47 9.02 -26.88 -45.70
CA THR A 47 7.72 -27.46 -45.35
C THR A 47 7.89 -28.33 -44.09
N GLY A 48 6.86 -28.36 -43.23
CA GLY A 48 6.91 -28.81 -41.83
C GLY A 48 7.47 -30.21 -41.54
N ARG A 49 7.76 -31.03 -42.57
CA ARG A 49 8.44 -32.33 -42.43
C ARG A 49 9.98 -32.24 -42.37
N ASN A 50 10.56 -31.13 -42.82
CA ASN A 50 12.02 -30.87 -42.83
C ASN A 50 12.44 -29.72 -41.87
N LEU A 51 11.49 -29.18 -41.12
CA LEU A 51 11.78 -28.53 -39.85
C LEU A 51 12.28 -29.68 -38.95
N GLY A 52 13.47 -29.60 -38.37
CA GLY A 52 14.06 -30.67 -37.53
C GLY A 52 13.30 -30.89 -36.22
N ILE A 53 12.00 -31.16 -36.32
CA ILE A 53 11.14 -31.65 -35.27
C ILE A 53 11.57 -33.10 -35.14
N GLU A 54 12.29 -33.42 -34.06
CA GLU A 54 12.52 -34.81 -33.68
C GLU A 54 11.20 -35.58 -33.79
N ALA A 55 11.24 -36.77 -34.38
CA ALA A 55 10.06 -37.63 -34.45
C ALA A 55 9.50 -37.80 -33.02
N PHE A 56 8.20 -37.58 -32.87
CA PHE A 56 7.53 -37.67 -31.57
C PHE A 56 7.75 -39.06 -30.97
N ASP A 57 8.54 -39.12 -29.89
CA ASP A 57 8.76 -40.33 -29.12
C ASP A 57 7.87 -40.27 -27.86
N PRO A 58 6.80 -41.07 -27.79
CA PRO A 58 5.86 -41.02 -26.68
C PRO A 58 6.52 -41.41 -25.35
N VAL A 59 7.55 -42.26 -25.36
CA VAL A 59 8.22 -42.70 -24.13
C VAL A 59 9.06 -41.56 -23.55
N LYS A 60 9.84 -40.89 -24.40
CA LYS A 60 10.61 -39.70 -24.00
C LYS A 60 9.71 -38.55 -23.56
N HIS A 61 8.58 -38.36 -24.25
CA HIS A 61 7.61 -37.34 -23.85
C HIS A 61 7.03 -37.64 -22.45
N VAL A 62 6.61 -38.88 -22.18
CA VAL A 62 6.09 -39.27 -20.86
C VAL A 62 7.15 -39.12 -19.76
N GLN A 63 8.41 -39.47 -20.04
CA GLN A 63 9.51 -39.29 -19.09
C GLN A 63 9.74 -37.81 -18.77
N LYS A 64 9.70 -36.95 -19.79
CA LYS A 64 9.79 -35.50 -19.63
C LYS A 64 8.63 -34.93 -18.80
N GLU A 65 7.39 -35.31 -19.07
CA GLU A 65 6.22 -34.85 -18.29
C GLU A 65 6.32 -35.29 -16.82
N ARG A 66 6.82 -36.50 -16.57
CA ARG A 66 7.09 -36.98 -15.19
C ARG A 66 8.19 -36.17 -14.51
N ALA A 67 9.26 -35.83 -15.23
CA ALA A 67 10.34 -35.00 -14.72
C ALA A 67 9.88 -33.57 -14.42
N ASP A 68 9.09 -32.96 -15.31
CA ASP A 68 8.51 -31.63 -15.12
C ASP A 68 7.53 -31.62 -13.94
N THR A 69 6.73 -32.68 -13.76
CA THR A 69 5.85 -32.84 -12.58
C THR A 69 6.65 -32.99 -11.29
N ALA A 70 7.72 -33.78 -11.29
CA ALA A 70 8.60 -33.94 -10.12
C ALA A 70 9.30 -32.62 -9.76
N SER A 71 9.77 -31.87 -10.76
CA SER A 71 10.34 -30.53 -10.60
C SER A 71 9.32 -29.56 -9.98
N MET A 72 8.07 -29.58 -10.44
CA MET A 72 7.00 -28.77 -9.88
C MET A 72 6.80 -29.03 -8.36
N TRP A 73 6.69 -30.30 -7.96
CA TRP A 73 6.52 -30.66 -6.54
C TRP A 73 7.73 -30.27 -5.69
N LEU A 74 8.95 -30.46 -6.21
CA LEU A 74 10.17 -30.03 -5.54
C LEU A 74 10.17 -28.52 -5.29
N VAL A 75 9.81 -27.73 -6.30
CA VAL A 75 9.77 -26.26 -6.21
C VAL A 75 8.69 -25.80 -5.24
N LEU A 76 7.50 -26.43 -5.24
CA LEU A 76 6.44 -26.11 -4.29
C LEU A 76 6.88 -26.37 -2.85
N ALA A 77 7.51 -27.52 -2.58
CA ALA A 77 8.03 -27.85 -1.25
C ALA A 77 9.14 -26.86 -0.83
N PHE A 78 10.02 -26.49 -1.76
CA PHE A 78 11.05 -25.49 -1.53
C PHE A 78 10.45 -24.12 -1.22
N SER A 79 9.49 -23.64 -2.00
CA SER A 79 8.78 -22.38 -1.75
C SER A 79 8.12 -22.39 -0.37
N LEU A 80 7.39 -23.45 -0.04
CA LEU A 80 6.77 -23.58 1.27
C LEU A 80 7.80 -23.48 2.40
N THR A 81 8.92 -24.18 2.26
CA THR A 81 10.01 -24.16 3.26
C THR A 81 10.59 -22.76 3.41
N ILE A 82 10.86 -22.08 2.29
CA ILE A 82 11.37 -20.70 2.30
C ILE A 82 10.34 -19.75 2.92
N THR A 83 9.05 -19.84 2.56
CA THR A 83 8.02 -18.97 3.14
C THR A 83 7.89 -19.18 4.65
N LEU A 84 7.89 -20.43 5.13
CA LEU A 84 7.85 -20.72 6.56
C LEU A 84 9.08 -20.18 7.29
N LEU A 85 10.26 -20.29 6.68
CA LEU A 85 11.49 -19.72 7.22
C LEU A 85 11.41 -18.18 7.26
N MET A 86 10.94 -17.55 6.18
CA MET A 86 10.72 -16.10 6.15
C MET A 86 9.80 -15.65 7.27
N ARG A 87 8.66 -16.34 7.44
CA ARG A 87 7.64 -16.00 8.42
C ARG A 87 8.09 -16.23 9.85
N TYR A 88 8.50 -17.46 10.19
CA TYR A 88 8.68 -17.87 11.59
C TYR A 88 10.11 -17.76 12.11
N VAL A 89 11.08 -17.48 11.24
CA VAL A 89 12.49 -17.35 11.66
C VAL A 89 13.01 -15.96 11.36
N LEU A 90 12.89 -15.51 10.10
CA LEU A 90 13.51 -14.25 9.71
C LEU A 90 12.70 -13.04 10.16
N MET A 91 11.37 -13.09 10.09
CA MET A 91 10.52 -11.95 10.45
C MET A 91 10.69 -11.54 11.91
N ASP A 92 10.74 -12.51 12.82
CA ASP A 92 10.99 -12.28 14.26
C ASP A 92 12.39 -11.69 14.51
N SER A 93 13.39 -12.10 13.72
CA SER A 93 14.77 -11.58 13.84
C SER A 93 15.03 -10.26 13.10
N THR A 94 14.06 -9.76 12.33
CA THR A 94 14.23 -8.59 11.44
C THR A 94 13.45 -7.41 11.98
N ASP A 95 14.10 -6.25 12.11
CA ASP A 95 13.40 -5.02 12.47
C ASP A 95 12.39 -4.59 11.39
N PRO A 96 11.21 -4.06 11.76
CA PRO A 96 10.18 -3.62 10.82
C PRO A 96 10.70 -2.64 9.75
N GLU A 97 11.64 -1.77 10.11
CA GLU A 97 12.27 -0.79 9.20
C GLU A 97 13.04 -1.46 8.05
N ASN A 98 13.57 -2.66 8.30
CA ASN A 98 14.36 -3.44 7.35
C ASN A 98 13.56 -4.57 6.67
N SER A 99 12.25 -4.61 6.87
CA SER A 99 11.33 -5.65 6.35
C SER A 99 11.43 -5.93 4.85
N LYS A 100 11.95 -5.01 4.04
CA LYS A 100 12.21 -5.20 2.59
C LYS A 100 13.08 -6.44 2.32
N ILE A 101 14.00 -6.79 3.21
CA ILE A 101 14.86 -7.96 3.05
C ILE A 101 14.05 -9.27 3.00
N LEU A 102 12.93 -9.34 3.72
CA LEU A 102 12.05 -10.51 3.79
C LEU A 102 11.36 -10.79 2.45
N TYR A 103 11.22 -9.78 1.58
CA TYR A 103 10.67 -9.94 0.24
C TYR A 103 11.76 -10.20 -0.81
N ILE A 104 12.94 -9.61 -0.63
CA ILE A 104 14.05 -9.75 -1.59
C ILE A 104 14.70 -11.13 -1.48
N LEU A 105 14.91 -11.65 -0.26
CA LEU A 105 15.66 -12.90 -0.04
C LEU A 105 15.00 -14.10 -0.75
N PRO A 106 13.67 -14.32 -0.67
CA PRO A 106 12.99 -15.38 -1.41
C PRO A 106 13.17 -15.24 -2.92
N LEU A 107 13.13 -14.03 -3.47
CA LEU A 107 13.38 -13.82 -4.90
C LEU A 107 14.82 -14.19 -5.29
N THR A 108 15.80 -13.95 -4.42
CA THR A 108 17.17 -14.41 -4.65
C THR A 108 17.32 -15.93 -4.57
N CYS A 109 16.45 -16.63 -3.84
CA CYS A 109 16.44 -18.08 -3.76
C CYS A 109 16.14 -18.76 -5.11
N ILE A 110 15.63 -18.03 -6.12
CA ILE A 110 15.48 -18.53 -7.49
C ILE A 110 16.82 -19.04 -8.06
N PHE A 111 17.94 -18.41 -7.69
CA PHE A 111 19.27 -18.83 -8.14
C PHE A 111 19.73 -20.15 -7.49
N LEU A 112 19.11 -20.58 -6.39
CA LEU A 112 19.39 -21.85 -5.73
C LEU A 112 18.64 -23.02 -6.37
N ILE A 113 17.57 -22.75 -7.13
CA ILE A 113 16.72 -23.78 -7.76
C ILE A 113 17.54 -24.76 -8.63
N PRO A 114 18.46 -24.33 -9.52
CA PRO A 114 19.27 -25.26 -10.31
C PRO A 114 20.14 -26.19 -9.44
N THR A 115 20.71 -25.66 -8.36
CA THR A 115 21.52 -26.44 -7.42
C THR A 115 20.63 -27.46 -6.70
N LEU A 116 19.47 -27.04 -6.22
CA LEU A 116 18.48 -27.91 -5.58
C LEU A 116 18.05 -29.07 -6.49
N HIS A 117 17.84 -28.79 -7.78
CA HIS A 117 17.45 -29.83 -8.74
C HIS A 117 18.54 -30.88 -8.92
N ARG A 118 19.80 -30.47 -8.98
CA ARG A 118 20.95 -31.38 -9.11
C ARG A 118 21.24 -32.18 -7.85
N THR A 119 20.94 -31.64 -6.67
CA THR A 119 21.23 -32.31 -5.40
C THR A 119 20.13 -33.27 -4.97
N VAL A 120 18.86 -32.93 -5.22
CA VAL A 120 17.72 -33.71 -4.71
C VAL A 120 17.17 -34.69 -5.74
N MET A 121 17.15 -34.33 -7.02
CA MET A 121 16.51 -35.19 -8.02
C MET A 121 17.43 -36.28 -8.58
N PRO A 122 16.88 -37.46 -8.90
CA PRO A 122 17.61 -38.50 -9.64
C PRO A 122 18.12 -37.99 -10.99
N GLU A 123 19.28 -38.50 -11.44
CA GLU A 123 19.94 -38.10 -12.69
C GLU A 123 19.00 -38.13 -13.90
N ARG A 124 18.16 -39.18 -14.01
CA ARG A 124 17.13 -39.34 -15.06
C ARG A 124 16.15 -38.17 -15.18
N PHE A 125 15.93 -37.39 -14.12
CA PHE A 125 15.05 -36.21 -14.16
C PHE A 125 15.85 -34.93 -14.39
N VAL A 126 17.09 -34.88 -13.89
CA VAL A 126 18.01 -33.75 -14.09
C VAL A 126 18.41 -33.62 -15.57
N GLU A 127 18.49 -34.71 -16.31
CA GLU A 127 18.74 -34.70 -17.77
C GLU A 127 17.72 -33.87 -18.56
N HIS A 128 16.47 -33.83 -18.08
CA HIS A 128 15.41 -33.04 -18.70
C HIS A 128 15.35 -31.59 -18.19
N TYR A 129 16.14 -31.25 -17.17
CA TYR A 129 16.17 -29.91 -16.59
C TYR A 129 17.03 -28.96 -17.42
N GLY A 130 16.36 -28.05 -18.14
CA GLY A 130 17.00 -27.01 -18.94
C GLY A 130 16.55 -25.60 -18.56
N GLY A 131 16.94 -24.61 -19.38
CA GLY A 131 16.58 -23.21 -19.16
C GLY A 131 15.08 -22.94 -19.16
N GLY A 132 14.31 -23.68 -19.98
CA GLY A 132 12.85 -23.59 -19.99
C GLY A 132 12.20 -24.08 -18.70
N THR A 133 12.71 -25.19 -18.14
CA THR A 133 12.23 -25.75 -16.87
C THR A 133 12.63 -24.85 -15.70
N TRP A 134 13.85 -24.30 -15.70
CA TRP A 134 14.27 -23.30 -14.72
C TRP A 134 13.37 -22.07 -14.73
N PHE A 135 13.04 -21.54 -15.91
CA PHE A 135 12.16 -20.38 -16.02
C PHE A 135 10.77 -20.67 -15.44
N LYS A 136 10.17 -21.82 -15.79
CA LYS A 136 8.89 -22.25 -15.19
C LYS A 136 8.99 -22.40 -13.67
N ALA A 137 10.07 -23.02 -13.18
CA ALA A 137 10.33 -23.20 -11.75
C ALA A 137 10.51 -21.86 -11.02
N ALA A 138 11.17 -20.88 -11.64
CA ALA A 138 11.32 -19.53 -11.09
C ALA A 138 9.96 -18.84 -10.92
N PHE A 139 9.11 -18.88 -11.96
CA PHE A 139 7.76 -18.32 -11.89
C PHE A 139 6.90 -19.03 -10.84
N LEU A 140 6.94 -20.36 -10.83
CA LEU A 140 6.24 -21.17 -9.84
C LEU A 140 6.70 -20.78 -8.42
N HIS A 141 8.01 -20.68 -8.19
CA HIS A 141 8.55 -20.32 -6.90
C HIS A 141 8.03 -18.96 -6.44
N THR A 142 8.14 -17.93 -7.28
CA THR A 142 7.71 -16.56 -6.98
C THR A 142 6.23 -16.48 -6.64
N PHE A 143 5.37 -17.08 -7.47
CA PHE A 143 3.92 -17.02 -7.22
C PHE A 143 3.50 -17.84 -6.00
N THR A 144 4.08 -19.02 -5.80
CA THR A 144 3.81 -19.81 -4.60
C THR A 144 4.28 -19.10 -3.34
N PHE A 145 5.48 -18.49 -3.38
CA PHE A 145 5.98 -17.68 -2.27
C PHE A 145 5.02 -16.53 -1.97
N LEU A 146 4.65 -15.71 -2.95
CA LEU A 146 3.74 -14.58 -2.76
C LEU A 146 2.37 -15.01 -2.22
N ALA A 147 1.79 -16.06 -2.78
CA ALA A 147 0.49 -16.58 -2.34
C ALA A 147 0.54 -17.07 -0.88
N LEU A 148 1.58 -17.84 -0.51
CA LEU A 148 1.75 -18.30 0.86
C LEU A 148 2.08 -17.16 1.83
N SER A 149 2.85 -16.16 1.40
CA SER A 149 3.16 -14.98 2.21
C SER A 149 1.90 -14.19 2.53
N PHE A 150 1.01 -13.95 1.57
CA PHE A 150 -0.27 -13.29 1.86
C PHE A 150 -1.16 -14.08 2.82
N LEU A 151 -1.11 -15.41 2.77
CA LEU A 151 -1.82 -16.26 3.71
C LEU A 151 -1.21 -16.19 5.11
N LEU A 152 0.12 -16.15 5.22
CA LEU A 152 0.84 -16.22 6.49
C LEU A 152 1.04 -14.86 7.18
N VAL A 153 0.91 -13.76 6.44
CA VAL A 153 1.01 -12.39 6.97
C VAL A 153 -0.31 -11.93 7.61
N ASN A 154 -1.42 -12.53 7.18
CA ASN A 154 -2.75 -12.18 7.65
C ASN A 154 -3.26 -13.19 8.69
N PRO A 155 -4.28 -12.79 9.46
CA PRO A 155 -4.92 -13.67 10.42
C PRO A 155 -5.48 -14.94 9.75
N PRO A 156 -5.44 -16.11 10.41
CA PRO A 156 -4.98 -16.37 11.78
C PRO A 156 -3.47 -16.68 11.92
N PHE A 157 -2.69 -16.58 10.84
CA PHE A 157 -1.29 -17.04 10.82
C PHE A 157 -0.24 -15.95 11.06
N GLY A 158 -0.67 -14.69 10.93
CA GLY A 158 0.09 -13.53 11.33
C GLY A 158 -0.78 -12.31 11.48
N ASP A 159 -0.22 -11.27 12.09
CA ASP A 159 -0.94 -10.04 12.33
C ASP A 159 0.02 -8.86 12.29
N ILE A 160 0.24 -8.34 11.08
CA ILE A 160 1.27 -7.34 10.80
C ILE A 160 0.63 -6.00 10.40
N ALA A 161 -0.69 -5.98 10.23
CA ALA A 161 -1.40 -4.75 9.91
C ALA A 161 -1.59 -3.97 11.21
N ALA A 162 -1.30 -2.67 11.18
CA ALA A 162 -1.66 -1.81 12.30
C ALA A 162 -3.16 -1.47 12.26
N PRO A 163 -3.81 -1.25 13.42
CA PRO A 163 -5.16 -0.72 13.47
C PRO A 163 -5.28 0.58 12.70
N GLU A 164 -6.34 0.71 11.92
CA GLU A 164 -6.65 1.91 11.17
C GLU A 164 -7.94 2.54 11.69
N LEU A 165 -8.12 3.84 11.43
CA LEU A 165 -9.40 4.50 11.71
C LEU A 165 -10.51 3.87 10.89
N ALA A 166 -11.58 3.44 11.55
CA ALA A 166 -12.74 2.82 10.91
C ALA A 166 -13.42 3.76 9.91
N SER A 167 -13.48 5.06 10.24
CA SER A 167 -14.06 6.07 9.35
C SER A 167 -13.51 7.47 9.60
N LYS A 168 -14.13 8.20 10.51
CA LYS A 168 -13.84 9.60 10.83
C LYS A 168 -13.57 9.72 12.31
N TRP A 169 -13.00 10.85 12.69
CA TRP A 169 -12.90 11.25 14.08
C TRP A 169 -13.71 12.54 14.29
N THR A 170 -14.12 12.76 15.52
CA THR A 170 -14.77 14.00 15.93
C THR A 170 -14.46 14.33 17.39
N VAL A 171 -14.81 15.54 17.78
CA VAL A 171 -14.85 15.96 19.18
C VAL A 171 -16.30 16.27 19.51
N VAL A 172 -16.73 15.99 20.73
CA VAL A 172 -18.03 16.40 21.26
C VAL A 172 -17.82 17.20 22.55
N ALA A 173 -18.74 18.12 22.83
CA ALA A 173 -18.80 18.83 24.10
C ALA A 173 -19.99 18.27 24.88
N ASP A 174 -19.73 17.80 26.10
CA ASP A 174 -20.74 17.27 27.02
C ASP A 174 -20.96 18.26 28.17
N ASP A 175 -22.21 18.73 28.31
CA ASP A 175 -22.65 19.60 29.41
C ASP A 175 -23.33 18.82 30.55
N GLY A 176 -23.40 17.48 30.44
CA GLY A 176 -24.05 16.56 31.36
C GLY A 176 -25.49 16.20 30.98
N GLU A 177 -26.14 16.94 30.09
CA GLU A 177 -27.50 16.67 29.60
C GLU A 177 -27.49 16.29 28.11
N GLU A 178 -26.80 17.05 27.27
CA GLU A 178 -26.76 16.88 25.80
C GLU A 178 -25.32 16.84 25.27
N LEU A 179 -25.12 16.10 24.16
CA LEU A 179 -23.85 16.09 23.44
C LEU A 179 -23.95 17.06 22.27
N THR A 180 -23.14 18.12 22.32
CA THR A 180 -23.02 19.05 21.20
C THR A 180 -21.93 18.56 20.25
N TYR A 181 -22.18 18.72 18.94
CA TYR A 181 -21.22 18.38 17.89
C TYR A 181 -20.76 19.64 17.13
N PRO A 182 -19.56 19.61 16.54
CA PRO A 182 -19.07 20.70 15.70
C PRO A 182 -19.92 20.81 14.44
N HIS A 183 -19.86 21.98 13.79
CA HIS A 183 -20.57 22.21 12.53
C HIS A 183 -20.22 21.17 11.45
N GLY A 184 -18.96 20.73 11.38
CA GLY A 184 -18.50 19.68 10.45
C GLY A 184 -18.88 18.25 10.85
N MET A 185 -19.49 18.03 12.02
CA MET A 185 -19.84 16.75 12.66
C MET A 185 -18.69 15.75 12.89
N ALA A 186 -17.87 15.47 11.89
CA ALA A 186 -16.69 14.63 11.92
C ALA A 186 -15.86 14.84 10.64
N THR A 187 -14.56 14.57 10.70
CA THR A 187 -13.65 14.75 9.56
C THR A 187 -12.80 13.52 9.32
N SER A 188 -12.45 13.27 8.05
CA SER A 188 -11.37 12.34 7.67
C SER A 188 -10.03 13.07 7.51
N GLY A 189 -10.04 14.40 7.55
CA GLY A 189 -8.86 15.24 7.43
C GLY A 189 -8.11 15.39 8.75
N ALA A 190 -7.01 16.14 8.70
CA ALA A 190 -6.18 16.42 9.87
C ALA A 190 -6.74 17.54 10.77
N THR A 191 -7.73 18.32 10.31
CA THR A 191 -8.23 19.49 11.04
C THR A 191 -9.74 19.45 11.17
N LEU A 192 -10.23 19.75 12.38
CA LEU A 192 -11.63 19.93 12.72
C LEU A 192 -11.79 21.31 13.36
N THR A 193 -12.67 22.14 12.79
CA THR A 193 -12.97 23.47 13.33
C THR A 193 -14.27 23.44 14.12
N TRP A 194 -14.24 24.01 15.32
CA TRP A 194 -15.39 24.23 16.17
C TRP A 194 -15.66 25.72 16.30
N TYR A 195 -16.88 26.13 15.93
CA TYR A 195 -17.33 27.51 16.06
C TYR A 195 -18.17 27.66 17.32
N THR A 196 -17.75 28.54 18.22
CA THR A 196 -18.38 28.78 19.54
C THR A 196 -19.29 30.02 19.54
N GLU A 197 -19.65 30.52 18.34
CA GLU A 197 -20.65 31.58 18.11
C GLU A 197 -20.46 32.83 19.00
N GLY A 198 -19.21 33.29 19.13
CA GLY A 198 -18.84 34.49 19.87
C GLY A 198 -18.31 34.25 21.28
N SER A 199 -18.32 33.02 21.78
CA SER A 199 -17.62 32.66 23.02
C SER A 199 -16.13 32.36 22.75
N PRO A 200 -15.18 32.86 23.57
CA PRO A 200 -13.77 32.51 23.45
C PRO A 200 -13.44 31.11 24.03
N ILE A 201 -14.45 30.38 24.52
CA ILE A 201 -14.28 29.10 25.19
C ILE A 201 -15.33 28.12 24.67
N LEU A 202 -14.93 26.88 24.42
CA LEU A 202 -15.82 25.75 24.24
C LEU A 202 -16.24 25.21 25.61
N GLU A 203 -17.43 25.61 26.06
CA GLU A 203 -17.97 25.23 27.37
C GLU A 203 -18.24 23.73 27.47
N GLY A 204 -17.98 23.17 28.66
CA GLY A 204 -18.27 21.77 28.98
C GLY A 204 -17.06 20.83 28.84
N GLU A 205 -17.33 19.53 28.93
CA GLU A 205 -16.33 18.48 28.82
C GLU A 205 -16.09 18.11 27.35
N ALA A 206 -14.87 18.31 26.85
CA ALA A 206 -14.51 17.95 25.48
C ALA A 206 -14.03 16.49 25.41
N TRP A 207 -14.68 15.70 24.55
CA TRP A 207 -14.38 14.28 24.34
C TRP A 207 -14.06 14.00 22.88
N LEU A 208 -12.92 13.36 22.62
CA LEU A 208 -12.51 12.87 21.31
C LEU A 208 -13.14 11.50 21.06
N LEU A 209 -13.81 11.33 19.92
CA LEU A 209 -14.53 10.13 19.53
C LEU A 209 -14.04 9.62 18.16
N PHE A 210 -13.68 8.34 18.07
CA PHE A 210 -13.36 7.66 16.81
C PHE A 210 -13.51 6.14 16.96
N GLY A 211 -13.66 5.43 15.83
CA GLY A 211 -13.61 3.98 15.79
C GLY A 211 -12.30 3.48 15.18
N LEU A 212 -11.80 2.32 15.61
CA LEU A 212 -10.71 1.61 14.97
C LEU A 212 -11.22 0.33 14.30
N MET A 213 -10.80 0.11 13.07
CA MET A 213 -10.94 -1.18 12.39
C MET A 213 -9.61 -1.95 12.53
N ASP A 214 -9.72 -3.24 12.80
CA ASP A 214 -8.59 -4.17 12.81
C ASP A 214 -8.99 -5.52 12.17
N ASN A 215 -8.01 -6.29 11.68
CA ASN A 215 -8.20 -7.55 10.99
C ASN A 215 -8.48 -8.74 11.93
N VAL A 216 -8.12 -8.69 13.22
CA VAL A 216 -8.36 -9.78 14.18
C VAL A 216 -9.38 -9.36 15.22
N ASN A 217 -8.97 -8.44 16.10
CA ASN A 217 -9.76 -7.97 17.22
C ASN A 217 -9.03 -6.80 17.89
N SER A 218 -9.58 -5.60 17.76
CA SER A 218 -9.00 -4.38 18.29
C SER A 218 -8.98 -4.30 19.83
N ASP A 219 -9.58 -5.26 20.54
CA ASP A 219 -9.51 -5.40 22.01
C ASP A 219 -8.08 -5.38 22.61
N GLY A 220 -7.04 -5.60 21.80
CA GLY A 220 -5.63 -5.51 22.19
C GLY A 220 -4.97 -4.14 21.98
N ALA A 221 -5.64 -3.19 21.33
CA ALA A 221 -5.07 -1.89 20.98
C ALA A 221 -5.06 -0.93 22.17
N VAL A 222 -3.88 -0.43 22.50
CA VAL A 222 -3.66 0.62 23.51
C VAL A 222 -3.62 1.98 22.81
N VAL A 223 -4.50 2.89 23.24
CA VAL A 223 -4.61 4.23 22.69
C VAL A 223 -4.10 5.25 23.71
N GLU A 224 -3.00 5.91 23.35
CA GLU A 224 -2.45 7.04 24.08
C GLU A 224 -2.71 8.32 23.27
N VAL A 225 -3.36 9.30 23.89
CA VAL A 225 -3.65 10.58 23.27
C VAL A 225 -2.93 11.70 23.99
N THR A 226 -2.18 12.47 23.24
CA THR A 226 -1.49 13.65 23.72
C THR A 226 -2.17 14.89 23.18
N ARG A 227 -2.61 15.79 24.05
CA ARG A 227 -3.10 17.12 23.69
C ARG A 227 -2.05 18.18 24.02
N GLU A 228 -1.68 18.97 23.03
CA GLU A 228 -0.76 20.11 23.14
C GLU A 228 -1.52 21.42 22.87
N TYR A 229 -1.47 22.36 23.81
CA TYR A 229 -2.01 23.72 23.66
C TYR A 229 -1.07 24.73 24.32
N GLN A 230 -0.65 25.76 23.58
CA GLN A 230 0.29 26.79 24.06
C GLN A 230 1.55 26.21 24.74
N ALA A 231 2.13 25.15 24.15
CA ALA A 231 3.27 24.40 24.68
C ALA A 231 3.04 23.64 26.01
N ASN A 232 1.79 23.56 26.49
CA ASN A 232 1.40 22.66 27.57
C ASN A 232 0.89 21.34 26.97
N GLU A 233 1.55 20.25 27.36
CA GLU A 233 1.26 18.89 26.91
C GLU A 233 0.52 18.12 28.01
N THR A 234 -0.57 17.45 27.65
CA THR A 234 -1.32 16.58 28.55
C THR A 234 -1.52 15.22 27.89
N ILE A 235 -1.22 14.15 28.63
CA ILE A 235 -1.40 12.77 28.18
C ILE A 235 -2.72 12.25 28.75
N ARG A 236 -3.48 11.57 27.90
CA ARG A 236 -4.82 11.04 28.15
C ARG A 236 -4.89 9.62 27.62
N GLU A 237 -5.57 8.77 28.37
CA GLU A 237 -5.85 7.39 27.98
C GLU A 237 -7.29 7.29 27.49
N ASP A 238 -7.59 6.18 26.81
CA ASP A 238 -8.96 5.85 26.45
C ASP A 238 -9.82 5.64 27.70
N ASN A 239 -11.09 5.99 27.55
CA ASN A 239 -12.10 5.74 28.54
C ASN A 239 -13.34 5.21 27.83
N ILE A 240 -13.29 3.93 27.46
CA ILE A 240 -14.38 3.23 26.79
C ILE A 240 -15.71 3.28 27.56
N SER A 241 -15.67 3.46 28.89
CA SER A 241 -16.89 3.58 29.70
C SER A 241 -17.72 4.80 29.31
N TYR A 242 -17.08 5.90 28.91
CA TYR A 242 -17.79 7.08 28.43
C TYR A 242 -18.57 6.78 27.16
N TRP A 243 -17.95 6.12 26.18
CA TRP A 243 -18.66 5.71 24.97
C TRP A 243 -19.85 4.82 25.28
N ASN A 244 -19.66 3.77 26.07
CA ASN A 244 -20.70 2.79 26.37
C ASN A 244 -21.88 3.41 27.13
N ASN A 245 -21.62 4.28 28.10
CA ASN A 245 -22.66 4.96 28.87
C ASN A 245 -23.42 6.00 28.03
N ASN A 246 -22.79 6.55 27.00
CA ASN A 246 -23.35 7.58 26.13
C ASN A 246 -23.70 7.09 24.72
N ALA A 247 -23.71 5.78 24.48
CA ALA A 247 -23.86 5.22 23.13
C ALA A 247 -25.15 5.70 22.42
N GLU A 248 -26.26 5.80 23.15
CA GLU A 248 -27.52 6.35 22.63
C GLU A 248 -27.43 7.85 22.32
N ARG A 249 -26.74 8.63 23.16
CA ARG A 249 -26.53 10.07 22.95
C ARG A 249 -25.62 10.31 21.74
N ILE A 250 -24.58 9.50 21.59
CA ILE A 250 -23.64 9.56 20.44
C ILE A 250 -24.36 9.20 19.14
N ALA A 251 -25.16 8.13 19.15
CA ALA A 251 -25.89 7.67 17.96
C ALA A 251 -27.00 8.65 17.51
N ASN A 252 -27.62 9.35 18.47
CA ASN A 252 -28.68 10.33 18.20
C ASN A 252 -28.19 11.77 18.14
N GLY A 253 -26.87 12.00 18.27
CA GLY A 253 -26.26 13.32 18.25
C GLY A 253 -26.56 14.08 16.96
N THR A 254 -26.84 15.37 17.08
CA THR A 254 -27.05 16.27 15.94
C THR A 254 -26.17 17.50 16.06
N SER A 255 -25.87 18.16 14.94
CA SER A 255 -25.29 19.50 14.97
C SER A 255 -26.22 20.50 14.31
N THR A 256 -25.86 21.77 14.43
CA THR A 256 -26.53 22.90 13.78
C THR A 256 -26.62 22.75 12.25
N SER A 257 -25.77 21.92 11.62
CA SER A 257 -25.71 21.74 10.16
C SER A 257 -26.33 20.44 9.66
N ASN A 258 -26.42 19.40 10.50
CA ASN A 258 -26.75 18.05 10.04
C ASN A 258 -27.64 17.30 11.03
N LYS A 259 -28.67 16.64 10.49
CA LYS A 259 -29.72 15.95 11.27
C LYS A 259 -29.38 14.52 11.66
N SER A 260 -28.17 14.05 11.37
CA SER A 260 -27.75 12.67 11.65
C SER A 260 -26.32 12.66 12.18
N ALA A 261 -26.11 11.90 13.27
CA ALA A 261 -24.80 11.66 13.86
C ALA A 261 -23.79 11.11 12.84
N PRO A 262 -22.49 11.43 12.98
CA PRO A 262 -21.46 10.80 12.17
C PRO A 262 -21.40 9.30 12.47
N ASN A 263 -21.35 8.47 11.43
CA ASN A 263 -21.11 7.05 11.60
C ASN A 263 -19.60 6.81 11.82
N LEU A 264 -19.21 6.67 13.09
CA LEU A 264 -17.81 6.48 13.49
C LEU A 264 -17.39 5.00 13.49
N THR A 265 -18.36 4.08 13.51
CA THR A 265 -18.18 2.61 13.51
C THR A 265 -19.02 1.96 12.40
N PRO A 266 -18.69 2.20 11.12
CA PRO A 266 -19.47 1.74 9.98
C PRO A 266 -19.65 0.21 9.88
N HIS A 267 -18.76 -0.58 10.47
CA HIS A 267 -18.81 -2.04 10.45
C HIS A 267 -19.42 -2.63 11.72
N GLY A 268 -20.02 -1.81 12.59
CA GLY A 268 -20.69 -2.26 13.81
C GLY A 268 -19.71 -2.89 14.79
N ASP A 269 -19.99 -4.11 15.22
CA ASP A 269 -19.20 -4.84 16.24
C ASP A 269 -17.78 -5.22 15.77
N LEU A 270 -17.44 -5.02 14.49
CA LEU A 270 -16.07 -5.19 13.98
C LEU A 270 -15.19 -3.98 14.22
N ASP A 271 -15.78 -2.81 14.45
CA ASP A 271 -15.05 -1.60 14.78
C ASP A 271 -15.08 -1.39 16.30
N GLN A 272 -13.94 -1.07 16.89
CA GLN A 272 -13.89 -0.77 18.31
C GLN A 272 -13.99 0.73 18.55
N PRO A 273 -14.94 1.18 19.40
CA PRO A 273 -15.09 2.58 19.71
C PRO A 273 -14.08 3.05 20.77
N PHE A 274 -13.54 4.25 20.53
CA PHE A 274 -12.67 4.95 21.47
C PHE A 274 -13.25 6.31 21.83
N SER A 275 -13.23 6.60 23.14
CA SER A 275 -13.55 7.92 23.68
C SER A 275 -12.44 8.39 24.63
N VAL A 276 -11.95 9.60 24.42
CA VAL A 276 -10.82 10.16 25.17
C VAL A 276 -11.16 11.56 25.66
N PHE A 277 -10.96 11.81 26.95
CA PHE A 277 -11.20 13.12 27.55
C PHE A 277 -10.09 14.11 27.21
N LEU A 278 -10.43 15.23 26.57
CA LEU A 278 -9.47 16.27 26.16
C LEU A 278 -9.31 17.39 27.21
N GLY A 279 -10.31 17.59 28.07
CA GLY A 279 -10.33 18.66 29.08
C GLY A 279 -11.70 19.31 29.19
N THR A 280 -11.82 20.21 30.16
CA THR A 280 -13.00 21.07 30.34
C THR A 280 -12.72 22.47 29.81
N ASP A 281 -13.74 23.14 29.29
CA ASP A 281 -13.72 24.57 28.95
C ASP A 281 -12.52 24.94 28.08
N LEU A 282 -12.42 24.33 26.89
CA LEU A 282 -11.26 24.49 26.02
C LEU A 282 -11.21 25.92 25.43
N GLU A 283 -10.08 26.60 25.64
CA GLU A 283 -9.87 27.97 25.14
C GLU A 283 -9.76 28.04 23.61
N GLU A 284 -10.10 29.21 23.05
CA GLU A 284 -9.92 29.51 21.63
C GLU A 284 -8.48 29.28 21.14
N GLY A 285 -8.36 28.79 19.91
CA GLY A 285 -7.09 28.50 19.25
C GLY A 285 -6.94 27.05 18.82
N THR A 286 -5.71 26.68 18.44
CA THR A 286 -5.41 25.35 17.89
C THR A 286 -4.90 24.42 18.97
N HIS A 287 -5.68 23.38 19.27
CA HIS A 287 -5.32 22.25 20.11
C HIS A 287 -4.81 21.13 19.22
N LYS A 288 -3.54 20.77 19.36
CA LYS A 288 -2.95 19.68 18.61
C LYS A 288 -3.14 18.38 19.38
N ILE A 289 -3.71 17.38 18.74
CA ILE A 289 -4.05 16.07 19.29
C ILE A 289 -3.19 15.04 18.56
N VAL A 290 -2.32 14.35 19.27
CA VAL A 290 -1.50 13.26 18.74
C VAL A 290 -2.03 11.97 19.32
N VAL A 291 -2.61 11.12 18.47
CA VAL A 291 -3.10 9.80 18.86
C VAL A 291 -2.05 8.77 18.46
N LYS A 292 -1.57 8.01 19.44
CA LYS A 292 -0.67 6.88 19.26
C LYS A 292 -1.42 5.61 19.61
N ILE A 293 -1.57 4.74 18.63
CA ILE A 293 -2.22 3.43 18.77
C ILE A 293 -1.11 2.39 18.74
N THR A 294 -1.10 1.49 19.71
CA THR A 294 -0.12 0.42 19.83
C THR A 294 -0.85 -0.89 20.05
N GLU A 295 -0.58 -1.89 19.22
CA GLU A 295 -1.17 -3.22 19.33
C GLU A 295 -0.10 -4.30 19.20
N GLU A 296 -0.26 -5.38 19.94
CA GLU A 296 0.63 -6.53 19.86
C GLU A 296 0.23 -7.42 18.69
N GLY A 297 0.97 -7.29 17.57
CA GLY A 297 0.82 -8.16 16.42
C GLY A 297 1.70 -9.41 16.51
N ASP A 298 1.79 -10.13 15.39
CA ASP A 298 2.65 -11.32 15.25
C ASP A 298 3.51 -11.22 13.99
N PRO A 299 4.86 -11.07 14.08
CA PRO A 299 5.68 -11.04 15.30
C PRO A 299 5.96 -9.63 15.84
N TRP A 300 5.49 -8.58 15.16
CA TRP A 300 5.86 -7.21 15.49
C TRP A 300 4.75 -6.49 16.22
N GLN A 301 5.15 -5.59 17.11
CA GLN A 301 4.24 -4.60 17.66
C GLN A 301 3.88 -3.58 16.58
N ASN A 302 2.59 -3.47 16.30
CA ASN A 302 2.06 -2.55 15.31
C ASN A 302 1.81 -1.19 15.97
N VAL A 303 2.38 -0.13 15.39
CA VAL A 303 2.25 1.24 15.92
C VAL A 303 1.76 2.16 14.83
N GLN A 304 0.65 2.85 15.11
CA GLN A 304 0.08 3.85 14.22
C GLN A 304 -0.01 5.20 14.93
N ARG A 305 0.28 6.28 14.20
CA ARG A 305 0.24 7.65 14.74
C ARG A 305 -0.60 8.56 13.87
N TYR A 306 -1.57 9.21 14.48
CA TYR A 306 -2.36 10.29 13.88
C TYR A 306 -2.01 11.63 14.54
N THR A 307 -1.98 12.69 13.75
CA THR A 307 -1.86 14.06 14.24
C THR A 307 -3.04 14.86 13.72
N TRP A 308 -3.87 15.31 14.65
CA TRP A 308 -5.09 16.05 14.42
C TRP A 308 -5.02 17.43 15.06
N ASN A 309 -5.73 18.39 14.48
CA ASN A 309 -5.85 19.74 14.98
C ASN A 309 -7.33 20.03 15.25
N LEU A 310 -7.67 20.30 16.51
CA LEU A 310 -8.94 20.89 16.88
C LEU A 310 -8.75 22.40 16.94
N VAL A 311 -9.41 23.13 16.04
CA VAL A 311 -9.37 24.60 16.01
C VAL A 311 -10.66 25.10 16.62
N ILE A 312 -10.57 25.75 17.78
CA ILE A 312 -11.70 26.43 18.42
C ILE A 312 -11.66 27.88 17.95
N SER A 313 -12.76 28.37 17.41
CA SER A 313 -12.90 29.74 16.91
C SER A 313 -14.19 30.36 17.41
N SER A 314 -14.10 31.58 17.91
CA SER A 314 -15.25 32.41 18.29
C SER A 314 -16.04 32.93 17.08
N GLU A 315 -15.53 32.78 15.86
CA GLU A 315 -16.21 33.20 14.65
C GLU A 315 -17.45 32.32 14.38
N SER A 316 -18.36 32.82 13.54
CA SER A 316 -19.53 32.03 13.12
C SER A 316 -19.20 31.22 11.88
N ALA A 317 -19.63 29.95 11.82
CA ALA A 317 -19.43 29.05 10.68
C ALA A 317 -19.84 29.64 9.31
N VAL A 318 -20.80 30.58 9.30
CA VAL A 318 -21.34 31.24 8.09
C VAL A 318 -20.38 32.29 7.49
N GLN A 319 -19.43 32.81 8.27
CA GLN A 319 -18.46 33.78 7.74
C GLN A 319 -17.36 33.10 6.92
N ASP A 320 -16.93 31.90 7.32
CA ASP A 320 -15.85 31.16 6.64
C ASP A 320 -16.24 30.71 5.22
N SER A 321 -17.52 30.40 4.99
CA SER A 321 -18.03 30.00 3.66
C SER A 321 -18.14 31.16 2.65
N LYS A 322 -17.86 32.41 3.06
CA LYS A 322 -17.84 33.59 2.17
C LYS A 322 -16.42 34.04 1.80
N SER A 323 -15.41 33.41 2.38
CA SER A 323 -13.98 33.76 2.21
C SER A 323 -13.22 32.85 1.23
N GLU A 324 -13.86 31.81 0.68
CA GLU A 324 -13.32 30.98 -0.42
C GLU A 324 -13.77 31.44 -1.82
#